data_AF-A0A967I6B2-F1
#
_entry.id   AF-A0A967I6B2-F1
#
_cell.length_a   1.000
_cell.length_b   1.000
_cell.length_c   1.000
_cell.angle_alpha   90.00
_cell.angle_beta   90.00
_cell.angle_gamma   90.00
#
_symmetry.space_group_name_H-M   'P 1'
#
loop_
_entity.id
_entity.type
_entity.pdbx_description
1 polymer ?
#
loop_
_entity_poly.entity_id
_entity_poly.type
_entity_poly.pdbx_seq_one_letter_code
_entity_poly.pdbx_strand_id
1 'polypeptide(L)'
;MSDISHIERIFALPADERDRRLRHDAALRDLLPEVYALRGIQQPPDYHPEGDAFTHTLLAVYHLPEGADRRLAWAALLHDIGKAQTTQRIDGRWRAFGHDRVGETLAERRLEQLGMPAQAREDVCWLIRHHMFALSWQIDDLRQLSRRQKRFIADPRFPLLVDLMSVDAMASGPNRAKLNESAFYRRARAIYGNPPVDC
;
A
#
# COMPACT_ATOMS: atom_id res chain seq x y z
N MET A 1 -19.81 -17.09 8.87
CA MET A 1 -18.59 -16.79 8.09
C MET A 1 -17.96 -15.57 8.75
N SER A 2 -16.66 -15.58 9.04
CA SER A 2 -16.02 -14.43 9.70
C SER A 2 -15.91 -13.24 8.74
N ASP A 3 -15.88 -12.04 9.30
CA ASP A 3 -15.81 -10.78 8.56
C ASP A 3 -14.56 -10.71 7.67
N ILE A 4 -13.42 -11.17 8.18
CA ILE A 4 -12.16 -11.25 7.42
C ILE A 4 -12.28 -12.18 6.21
N SER A 5 -12.95 -13.34 6.35
CA SER A 5 -13.17 -14.29 5.25
C SER A 5 -14.13 -13.76 4.19
N HIS A 6 -15.03 -12.83 4.53
CA HIS A 6 -15.84 -12.14 3.52
C HIS A 6 -14.94 -11.31 2.59
N ILE A 7 -14.02 -10.55 3.17
CA ILE A 7 -13.12 -9.63 2.45
C ILE A 7 -12.07 -10.42 1.66
N GLU A 8 -11.48 -11.46 2.24
CA GLU A 8 -10.47 -12.27 1.56
C GLU A 8 -11.02 -12.99 0.32
N ARG A 9 -12.30 -13.39 0.33
CA ARG A 9 -12.94 -13.94 -0.87
C ARG A 9 -13.05 -12.91 -1.99
N ILE A 10 -13.20 -11.62 -1.66
CA ILE A 10 -13.23 -10.55 -2.66
C ILE A 10 -11.86 -10.37 -3.31
N PHE A 11 -10.77 -10.53 -2.56
CA PHE A 11 -9.42 -10.47 -3.13
C PHE A 11 -9.14 -11.56 -4.16
N ALA A 12 -9.80 -12.72 -4.03
CA ALA A 12 -9.67 -13.85 -4.94
C ALA A 12 -10.55 -13.71 -6.21
N LEU A 13 -11.37 -12.67 -6.32
CA LEU A 13 -12.20 -12.45 -7.51
C LEU A 13 -11.38 -11.83 -8.66
N PRO A 14 -11.81 -12.04 -9.92
CA PRO A 14 -11.26 -11.30 -11.06
C PRO A 14 -11.32 -9.78 -10.83
N ALA A 15 -10.39 -9.03 -11.41
CA ALA A 15 -10.17 -7.61 -11.11
C ALA A 15 -11.47 -6.76 -11.22
N ASP A 16 -12.24 -6.92 -12.29
CA ASP A 16 -13.49 -6.17 -12.51
C ASP A 16 -14.57 -6.51 -11.48
N GLU A 17 -14.65 -7.78 -11.08
CA GLU A 17 -15.60 -8.22 -10.06
C GLU A 17 -15.16 -7.76 -8.66
N ARG A 18 -13.86 -7.84 -8.36
CA ARG A 18 -13.27 -7.31 -7.13
C ARG A 18 -13.57 -5.82 -6.96
N ASP A 19 -13.32 -4.99 -7.98
CA ASP A 19 -13.62 -3.55 -7.94
C ASP A 19 -15.11 -3.28 -7.72
N ARG A 20 -15.98 -3.95 -8.49
CA ARG A 20 -17.44 -3.86 -8.33
C ARG A 20 -17.88 -4.19 -6.89
N ARG A 21 -17.34 -5.27 -6.30
CA ARG A 21 -17.68 -5.66 -4.92
C ARG A 21 -17.19 -4.63 -3.91
N LEU A 22 -15.96 -4.13 -4.04
CA LEU A 22 -15.41 -3.11 -3.14
C LEU A 22 -16.19 -1.79 -3.18
N ARG A 23 -16.79 -1.43 -4.33
CA ARG A 23 -17.60 -0.21 -4.46
C ARG A 23 -19.01 -0.32 -3.91
N HIS A 24 -19.65 -1.48 -4.08
CA HIS A 24 -21.10 -1.62 -3.98
C HIS A 24 -21.58 -2.61 -2.91
N ASP A 25 -20.70 -3.43 -2.35
CA ASP A 25 -21.08 -4.34 -1.27
C ASP A 25 -21.32 -3.55 0.02
N ALA A 26 -22.60 -3.42 0.39
CA ALA A 26 -23.02 -2.62 1.55
C ALA A 26 -22.37 -3.11 2.86
N ALA A 27 -22.12 -4.42 3.00
CA ALA A 27 -21.51 -4.97 4.19
C ALA A 27 -20.07 -4.44 4.40
N LEU A 28 -19.34 -4.15 3.32
CA LEU A 28 -17.97 -3.64 3.42
C LEU A 28 -17.89 -2.25 4.03
N ARG A 29 -18.96 -1.45 3.99
CA ARG A 29 -18.97 -0.13 4.63
C ARG A 29 -18.83 -0.26 6.14
N ASP A 30 -19.49 -1.25 6.73
CA ASP A 30 -19.46 -1.49 8.17
C ASP A 30 -18.19 -2.26 8.58
N LEU A 31 -17.71 -3.16 7.71
CA LEU A 31 -16.48 -3.92 7.97
C LEU A 31 -15.21 -3.10 7.79
N LEU A 32 -15.19 -2.14 6.87
CA LEU A 32 -14.03 -1.33 6.50
C LEU A 32 -14.34 0.18 6.45
N PRO A 33 -14.88 0.77 7.54
CA PRO A 33 -15.26 2.17 7.55
C PRO A 33 -14.08 3.11 7.26
N GLU A 34 -12.85 2.73 7.60
CA GLU A 34 -11.64 3.50 7.32
C GLU A 34 -11.36 3.63 5.82
N VAL A 35 -11.64 2.58 5.04
CA VAL A 35 -11.51 2.64 3.57
C VAL A 35 -12.58 3.57 3.00
N TYR A 36 -13.83 3.44 3.48
CA TYR A 36 -14.93 4.27 2.99
C TYR A 36 -14.80 5.74 3.40
N ALA A 37 -14.08 6.04 4.48
CA ALA A 37 -13.74 7.41 4.89
C ALA A 37 -12.83 8.12 3.89
N LEU A 38 -12.21 7.41 2.94
CA LEU A 38 -11.43 8.01 1.86
C LEU A 38 -12.28 8.63 0.75
N ARG A 39 -13.61 8.39 0.73
CA ARG A 39 -14.50 8.94 -0.30
C ARG A 39 -14.49 10.46 -0.25
N GLY A 40 -14.21 11.10 -1.39
CA GLY A 40 -14.11 12.54 -1.51
C GLY A 40 -12.82 13.16 -0.96
N ILE A 41 -11.93 12.38 -0.33
CA ILE A 41 -10.65 12.88 0.17
C ILE A 41 -9.78 13.28 -1.01
N GLN A 42 -9.55 14.59 -1.12
CA GLN A 42 -8.86 15.21 -2.24
C GLN A 42 -7.37 14.90 -2.25
N GLN A 43 -6.82 14.77 -3.44
CA GLN A 43 -5.40 14.52 -3.65
C GLN A 43 -4.84 15.52 -4.69
N PRO A 44 -3.52 15.75 -4.73
CA PRO A 44 -2.90 16.56 -5.77
C PRO A 44 -3.16 16.00 -7.18
N PRO A 45 -3.90 16.68 -8.08
CA PRO A 45 -4.27 16.13 -9.38
C PRO A 45 -3.08 15.81 -10.29
N ASP A 46 -1.97 16.55 -10.15
CA ASP A 46 -0.74 16.30 -10.91
C ASP A 46 -0.14 14.91 -10.63
N TYR A 47 -0.41 14.35 -9.45
CA TYR A 47 0.08 13.04 -9.02
C TYR A 47 -1.03 11.99 -9.00
N HIS A 48 -2.29 12.42 -8.89
CA HIS A 48 -3.48 11.58 -8.75
C HIS A 48 -4.57 12.02 -9.76
N PRO A 49 -4.34 11.85 -11.08
CA PRO A 49 -5.33 12.19 -12.10
C PRO A 49 -6.62 11.35 -12.01
N GLU A 50 -6.57 10.20 -11.34
CA GLU A 50 -7.70 9.31 -11.05
C GLU A 50 -8.72 9.88 -10.05
N GLY A 51 -8.34 10.93 -9.31
CA GLY A 51 -9.23 11.65 -8.40
C GLY A 51 -8.98 11.34 -6.92
N ASP A 52 -10.04 10.96 -6.20
CA ASP A 52 -10.02 10.87 -4.74
C ASP A 52 -9.26 9.64 -4.21
N ALA A 53 -8.91 9.68 -2.93
CA ALA A 53 -8.13 8.62 -2.28
C ALA A 53 -8.87 7.27 -2.24
N PHE A 54 -10.21 7.27 -2.27
CA PHE A 54 -11.01 6.04 -2.36
C PHE A 54 -10.83 5.38 -3.73
N THR A 55 -11.00 6.15 -4.80
CA THR A 55 -10.83 5.68 -6.18
C THR A 55 -9.41 5.17 -6.39
N HIS A 56 -8.42 5.91 -5.91
CA HIS A 56 -7.02 5.51 -5.93
C HIS A 56 -6.79 4.15 -5.23
N THR A 57 -7.26 4.01 -3.99
CA THR A 57 -7.14 2.77 -3.21
C THR A 57 -7.76 1.57 -3.94
N LEU A 58 -8.95 1.75 -4.53
CA LEU A 58 -9.60 0.68 -5.27
C LEU A 58 -8.86 0.31 -6.56
N LEU A 59 -8.27 1.28 -7.26
CA LEU A 59 -7.41 1.03 -8.42
C LEU A 59 -6.13 0.28 -8.04
N ALA A 60 -5.53 0.57 -6.88
CA ALA A 60 -4.37 -0.18 -6.40
C ALA A 60 -4.74 -1.66 -6.16
N VAL A 61 -5.92 -1.92 -5.58
CA VAL A 61 -6.44 -3.27 -5.42
C VAL A 61 -6.80 -3.91 -6.76
N TYR A 62 -7.35 -3.14 -7.72
CA TYR A 62 -7.65 -3.60 -9.08
C TYR A 62 -6.40 -4.16 -9.78
N HIS A 63 -5.25 -3.50 -9.61
CA HIS A 63 -3.99 -3.88 -10.23
C HIS A 63 -3.23 -5.02 -9.53
N LEU A 64 -3.74 -5.56 -8.42
CA LEU A 64 -3.15 -6.75 -7.81
C LEU A 64 -3.17 -7.93 -8.79
N PRO A 65 -2.07 -8.69 -8.91
CA PRO A 65 -2.03 -9.89 -9.72
C PRO A 65 -3.01 -10.94 -9.18
N GLU A 66 -3.45 -11.83 -10.06
CA GLU A 66 -4.23 -12.99 -9.64
C GLU A 66 -3.40 -13.87 -8.69
N GLY A 67 -4.00 -14.31 -7.59
CA GLY A 67 -3.30 -15.08 -6.56
C GLY A 67 -2.27 -14.28 -5.74
N ALA A 68 -2.36 -12.95 -5.71
CA ALA A 68 -1.51 -12.10 -4.88
C ALA A 68 -1.46 -12.56 -3.41
N ASP A 69 -0.32 -12.34 -2.75
CA ASP A 69 -0.17 -12.56 -1.31
C ASP A 69 -1.25 -11.78 -0.55
N ARG A 70 -1.92 -12.42 0.41
CA ARG A 70 -3.01 -11.79 1.17
C ARG A 70 -2.54 -10.56 1.92
N ARG A 71 -1.29 -10.53 2.41
CA ARG A 71 -0.71 -9.38 3.08
C ARG A 71 -0.56 -8.20 2.13
N LEU A 72 -0.17 -8.45 0.88
CA LEU A 72 -0.12 -7.43 -0.16
C LEU A 72 -1.52 -6.91 -0.49
N ALA A 73 -2.51 -7.79 -0.62
CA ALA A 73 -3.89 -7.37 -0.91
C ALA A 73 -4.47 -6.48 0.20
N TRP A 74 -4.26 -6.87 1.47
CA TRP A 74 -4.64 -6.06 2.62
C TRP A 74 -3.88 -4.74 2.68
N ALA A 75 -2.57 -4.75 2.46
CA ALA A 75 -1.77 -3.53 2.45
C ALA A 75 -2.23 -2.58 1.32
N ALA A 76 -2.50 -3.08 0.11
CA ALA A 76 -3.02 -2.26 -0.99
C ALA A 76 -4.35 -1.60 -0.65
N LEU A 77 -5.27 -2.33 -0.03
CA LEU A 77 -6.58 -1.82 0.38
C LEU A 77 -6.49 -0.78 1.52
N LEU A 78 -5.44 -0.84 2.35
CA LEU A 78 -5.35 -0.05 3.57
C LEU A 78 -4.22 0.99 3.57
N HIS A 79 -3.31 1.01 2.58
CA HIS A 79 -2.07 1.80 2.64
C HIS A 79 -2.30 3.29 2.89
N ASP A 80 -3.42 3.81 2.36
CA ASP A 80 -3.73 5.22 2.36
C ASP A 80 -4.83 5.65 3.34
N ILE A 81 -5.36 4.75 4.18
CA ILE A 81 -6.50 5.07 5.06
C ILE A 81 -6.23 6.24 6.02
N GLY A 82 -4.96 6.49 6.35
CA GLY A 82 -4.56 7.64 7.16
C GLY A 82 -4.82 9.00 6.48
N LYS A 83 -5.00 9.04 5.15
CA LYS A 83 -5.30 10.27 4.41
C LYS A 83 -6.62 10.89 4.87
N ALA A 84 -7.60 10.09 5.29
CA ALA A 84 -8.88 10.60 5.79
C ALA A 84 -8.74 11.55 6.99
N GLN A 85 -7.71 11.36 7.83
CA GLN A 85 -7.50 12.17 9.03
C GLN A 85 -6.41 13.23 8.87
N THR A 86 -5.57 13.12 7.85
CA THR A 86 -4.35 13.93 7.70
C THR A 86 -4.36 14.82 6.47
N THR A 87 -5.32 14.64 5.56
CA THR A 87 -5.42 15.46 4.35
C THR A 87 -5.89 16.86 4.69
N GLN A 88 -5.07 17.85 4.33
CA GLN A 88 -5.37 19.26 4.48
C GLN A 88 -4.83 20.07 3.30
N ARG A 89 -5.41 21.26 3.10
CA ARG A 89 -4.94 22.20 2.07
C ARG A 89 -3.90 23.13 2.67
N ILE A 90 -2.66 23.06 2.18
CA ILE A 90 -1.52 23.87 2.62
C ILE A 90 -0.92 24.54 1.39
N ASP A 91 -0.72 25.86 1.43
CA ASP A 91 -0.16 26.64 0.31
C ASP A 91 -0.84 26.35 -1.03
N GLY A 92 -2.18 26.27 -1.00
CA GLY A 92 -3.00 26.01 -2.17
C GLY A 92 -2.99 24.57 -2.67
N ARG A 93 -2.22 23.65 -2.06
CA ARG A 93 -2.10 22.24 -2.47
C ARG A 93 -2.59 21.28 -1.40
N TRP A 94 -3.17 20.15 -1.81
CA TRP A 94 -3.52 19.06 -0.89
C TRP A 94 -2.25 18.35 -0.41
N ARG A 95 -2.20 18.04 0.90
CA ARG A 95 -1.09 17.36 1.57
C ARG A 95 -1.65 16.43 2.63
N ALA A 96 -1.08 15.23 2.75
CA ALA A 96 -1.42 14.25 3.78
C ALA A 96 -0.15 13.84 4.54
N PHE A 97 0.39 14.75 5.35
CA PHE A 97 1.63 14.46 6.08
C PHE A 97 1.39 13.45 7.21
N GLY A 98 2.23 12.42 7.30
CA GLY A 98 2.14 11.41 8.34
C GLY A 98 0.99 10.39 8.18
N HIS A 99 0.33 10.36 7.01
CA HIS A 99 -0.76 9.40 6.74
C HIS A 99 -0.30 7.95 6.82
N ASP A 100 0.98 7.67 6.57
CA ASP A 100 1.62 6.37 6.74
C ASP A 100 1.57 5.87 8.19
N ARG A 101 1.89 6.74 9.15
CA ARG A 101 1.85 6.42 10.61
C ARG A 101 0.43 6.31 11.14
N VAL A 102 -0.43 7.24 10.74
CA VAL A 102 -1.85 7.20 11.12
C VAL A 102 -2.51 5.96 10.51
N GLY A 103 -2.21 5.67 9.25
CA GLY A 103 -2.70 4.50 8.52
C GLY A 103 -2.29 3.19 9.18
N GLU A 104 -1.02 3.05 9.60
CA GLU A 104 -0.54 1.90 10.37
C GLU A 104 -1.39 1.68 11.64
N THR A 105 -1.60 2.74 12.44
CA THR A 105 -2.38 2.65 13.68
C THR A 105 -3.84 2.28 13.44
N LEU A 106 -4.45 2.82 12.38
CA LEU A 106 -5.83 2.49 12.01
C LEU A 106 -5.94 1.05 11.51
N ALA A 107 -4.99 0.62 10.68
CA ALA A 107 -4.97 -0.73 10.13
C ALA A 107 -4.77 -1.77 11.23
N GLU A 108 -3.86 -1.56 12.18
CA GLU A 108 -3.63 -2.48 13.30
C GLU A 108 -4.93 -2.75 14.06
N ARG A 109 -5.64 -1.69 14.47
CA ARG A 109 -6.90 -1.79 15.20
C ARG A 109 -7.98 -2.50 14.39
N ARG A 110 -8.14 -2.14 13.12
CA ARG A 110 -9.15 -2.73 12.25
C ARG A 110 -8.88 -4.21 11.99
N LEU A 111 -7.64 -4.57 11.68
CA LEU A 111 -7.25 -5.96 11.40
C LEU A 111 -7.35 -6.83 12.64
N GLU A 112 -7.05 -6.29 13.82
CA GLU A 112 -7.30 -6.95 15.10
C GLU A 112 -8.79 -7.24 15.33
N GLN A 113 -9.65 -6.24 15.11
CA GLN A 113 -11.11 -6.40 15.24
C GLN A 113 -11.68 -7.44 14.25
N LEU A 114 -11.10 -7.52 13.04
CA LEU A 114 -11.47 -8.50 12.04
C LEU A 114 -10.91 -9.91 12.35
N GLY A 115 -10.09 -10.07 13.39
CA GLY A 115 -9.53 -11.35 13.80
C GLY A 115 -8.33 -11.82 12.98
N MET A 116 -7.57 -10.89 12.37
CA MET A 116 -6.35 -11.24 11.65
C MET A 116 -5.28 -11.79 12.62
N PRO A 117 -4.59 -12.89 12.28
CA PRO A 117 -3.47 -13.40 13.09
C PRO A 117 -2.38 -12.36 13.29
N ALA A 118 -1.79 -12.32 14.49
CA ALA A 118 -0.85 -11.27 14.90
C ALA A 118 0.32 -11.06 13.93
N GLN A 119 0.95 -12.14 13.43
CA GLN A 119 2.05 -12.03 12.47
C GLN A 119 1.63 -11.43 11.14
N ALA A 120 0.48 -11.85 10.60
CA ALA A 120 -0.04 -11.32 9.35
C ALA A 120 -0.41 -9.83 9.50
N ARG A 121 -0.99 -9.47 10.65
CA ARG A 121 -1.30 -8.08 11.00
C ARG A 121 -0.04 -7.23 11.08
N GLU A 122 1.00 -7.71 11.77
CA GLU A 122 2.30 -7.00 11.88
C GLU A 122 2.91 -6.76 10.49
N ASP A 123 2.90 -7.78 9.62
CA ASP A 123 3.42 -7.65 8.26
C ASP A 123 2.65 -6.59 7.46
N VAL A 124 1.31 -6.62 7.51
CA VAL A 124 0.46 -5.63 6.82
C VAL A 124 0.72 -4.22 7.36
N CYS A 125 0.78 -4.05 8.68
CA CYS A 125 1.06 -2.77 9.32
C CYS A 125 2.43 -2.24 8.91
N TRP A 126 3.46 -3.10 8.85
CA TRP A 126 4.78 -2.72 8.38
C TRP A 126 4.77 -2.26 6.93
N LEU A 127 4.02 -2.94 6.04
CA LEU A 127 3.88 -2.52 4.64
C LEU A 127 3.23 -1.14 4.53
N ILE A 128 2.13 -0.90 5.26
CA ILE A 128 1.43 0.39 5.30
C ILE A 128 2.35 1.47 5.85
N ARG A 129 3.08 1.20 6.93
CA ARG A 129 3.97 2.19 7.55
C ARG A 129 5.08 2.68 6.62
N HIS A 130 5.49 1.85 5.67
CA HIS A 130 6.67 2.10 4.83
C HIS A 130 6.34 2.28 3.35
N HIS A 131 5.07 2.31 2.94
CA HIS A 131 4.70 2.36 1.51
C HIS A 131 5.29 3.58 0.76
N MET A 132 5.59 4.69 1.47
CA MET A 132 6.23 5.89 0.92
C MET A 132 7.76 5.92 1.03
N PHE A 133 8.43 4.81 1.35
CA PHE A 133 9.87 4.79 1.63
C PHE A 133 10.73 5.39 0.50
N ALA A 134 10.36 5.10 -0.75
CA ALA A 134 11.09 5.50 -1.94
C ALA A 134 11.15 7.02 -2.12
N LEU A 135 10.03 7.71 -1.86
CA LEU A 135 9.94 9.17 -1.89
C LEU A 135 10.90 9.85 -0.90
N SER A 136 11.22 9.16 0.19
CA SER A 136 12.12 9.70 1.22
C SER A 136 13.60 9.49 0.89
N TRP A 137 13.92 8.58 -0.03
CA TRP A 137 15.32 8.17 -0.28
C TRP A 137 15.92 8.91 -1.47
N GLN A 138 15.15 9.19 -2.53
CA GLN A 138 15.62 9.91 -3.72
C GLN A 138 16.95 9.35 -4.28
N ILE A 139 17.05 8.02 -4.39
CA ILE A 139 18.27 7.32 -4.82
C ILE A 139 18.10 6.87 -6.27
N ASP A 140 19.09 7.21 -7.11
CA ASP A 140 19.19 6.77 -8.50
C ASP A 140 20.34 5.76 -8.73
N ASP A 141 21.25 5.62 -7.76
CA ASP A 141 22.39 4.70 -7.80
C ASP A 141 22.51 3.88 -6.51
N LEU A 142 22.52 2.54 -6.65
CA LEU A 142 22.65 1.60 -5.54
C LEU A 142 23.91 1.81 -4.68
N ARG A 143 24.97 2.38 -5.25
CA ARG A 143 26.21 2.72 -4.52
C ARG A 143 25.97 3.77 -3.44
N GLN A 144 24.92 4.59 -3.57
CA GLN A 144 24.55 5.61 -2.59
C GLN A 144 23.81 5.04 -1.37
N LEU A 145 23.39 3.76 -1.41
CA LEU A 145 22.66 3.14 -0.30
C LEU A 145 23.50 3.09 0.97
N SER A 146 23.00 3.73 2.02
CA SER A 146 23.56 3.63 3.37
C SER A 146 23.43 2.20 3.92
N ARG A 147 24.23 1.89 4.94
CA ARG A 147 24.13 0.59 5.66
C ARG A 147 22.71 0.34 6.19
N ARG A 148 22.04 1.38 6.69
CA ARG A 148 20.67 1.30 7.20
C ARG A 148 19.68 0.95 6.08
N GLN A 149 19.81 1.58 4.92
CA GLN A 149 18.95 1.29 3.76
C GLN A 149 19.19 -0.12 3.22
N LYS A 150 20.44 -0.58 3.16
CA LYS A 150 20.75 -1.98 2.79
C LYS A 150 20.11 -2.97 3.75
N ARG A 151 20.17 -2.73 5.07
CA ARG A 151 19.49 -3.55 6.08
C ARG A 151 17.97 -3.51 5.94
N PHE A 152 17.40 -2.35 5.59
CA PHE A 152 15.96 -2.23 5.32
C PHE A 152 15.55 -3.06 4.09
N ILE A 153 16.32 -2.98 3.01
CA ILE A 153 16.14 -3.80 1.80
C ILE A 153 16.26 -5.30 2.12
N ALA A 154 17.10 -5.66 3.10
CA ALA A 154 17.27 -7.02 3.57
C ALA A 154 16.09 -7.57 4.39
N ASP A 155 15.12 -6.75 4.82
CA ASP A 155 13.92 -7.23 5.52
C ASP A 155 13.13 -8.24 4.65
N PRO A 156 12.70 -9.39 5.20
CA PRO A 156 11.96 -10.40 4.44
C PRO A 156 10.65 -9.90 3.82
N ARG A 157 10.06 -8.83 4.36
CA ARG A 157 8.83 -8.21 3.85
C ARG A 157 9.07 -7.24 2.69
N PHE A 158 10.32 -6.83 2.46
CA PHE A 158 10.68 -5.85 1.43
C PHE A 158 10.19 -6.21 0.01
N PRO A 159 10.22 -7.48 -0.45
CA PRO A 159 9.63 -7.83 -1.75
C PRO A 159 8.16 -7.42 -1.87
N LEU A 160 7.35 -7.68 -0.85
CA LEU A 160 5.93 -7.26 -0.83
C LEU A 160 5.77 -5.74 -0.80
N LEU A 161 6.70 -5.02 -0.17
CA LEU A 161 6.69 -3.55 -0.18
C LEU A 161 6.95 -2.99 -1.59
N VAL A 162 7.83 -3.62 -2.36
CA VAL A 162 8.10 -3.22 -3.75
C VAL A 162 6.92 -3.57 -4.67
N ASP A 163 6.23 -4.67 -4.40
CA ASP A 163 5.00 -5.01 -5.12
C ASP A 163 3.84 -4.05 -4.77
N LEU A 164 3.72 -3.65 -3.50
CA LEU A 164 2.78 -2.60 -3.08
C LEU A 164 3.05 -1.28 -3.81
N MET A 165 4.32 -0.86 -3.87
CA MET A 165 4.73 0.32 -4.61
C MET A 165 4.40 0.22 -6.10
N SER A 166 4.45 -0.98 -6.68
CA SER A 166 4.12 -1.20 -8.08
C SER A 166 2.62 -1.02 -8.36
N VAL A 167 1.76 -1.58 -7.50
CA VAL A 167 0.30 -1.46 -7.70
C VAL A 167 -0.22 -0.07 -7.37
N ASP A 168 0.37 0.62 -6.39
CA ASP A 168 0.14 2.05 -6.12
C ASP A 168 0.53 2.93 -7.33
N ALA A 169 1.70 2.66 -7.91
CA ALA A 169 2.15 3.35 -9.11
C ALA A 169 1.19 3.19 -10.29
N MET A 170 0.66 1.98 -10.50
CA MET A 170 -0.32 1.70 -11.56
C MET A 170 -1.65 2.40 -11.31
N ALA A 171 -2.08 2.52 -10.06
CA ALA A 171 -3.32 3.21 -9.67
C ALA A 171 -3.30 4.71 -9.99
N SER A 172 -2.11 5.34 -9.94
CA SER A 172 -1.89 6.75 -10.28
C SER A 172 -1.85 7.01 -11.81
N GLY A 173 -2.21 6.02 -12.65
CA GLY A 173 -2.02 6.04 -14.10
C GLY A 173 -0.65 5.50 -14.55
N PRO A 174 -0.33 5.50 -15.87
CA PRO A 174 0.92 4.95 -16.41
C PRO A 174 2.12 5.85 -16.09
N ASN A 175 2.43 6.03 -14.81
CA ASN A 175 3.59 6.78 -14.36
C ASN A 175 4.84 5.91 -14.51
N ARG A 176 5.45 5.99 -15.70
CA ARG A 176 6.68 5.25 -16.03
C ARG A 176 7.81 5.47 -15.03
N ALA A 177 7.89 6.64 -14.39
CA ALA A 177 8.93 6.92 -13.39
C ALA A 177 8.76 6.04 -12.14
N LYS A 178 7.56 5.99 -11.56
CA LYS A 178 7.26 5.13 -10.41
C LYS A 178 7.43 3.63 -10.72
N LEU A 179 7.07 3.21 -11.94
CA LEU A 179 7.30 1.82 -12.38
C LEU A 179 8.79 1.49 -12.53
N ASN A 180 9.60 2.42 -13.05
CA ASN A 180 11.05 2.24 -13.13
C ASN A 180 11.69 2.16 -11.73
N GLU A 181 11.14 2.91 -10.77
CA GLU A 181 11.58 2.89 -9.37
C GLU A 181 11.32 1.51 -8.73
N SER A 182 10.18 0.86 -9.02
CA SER A 182 9.93 -0.49 -8.49
C SER A 182 10.91 -1.51 -9.06
N ALA A 183 11.22 -1.41 -10.36
CA ALA A 183 12.25 -2.22 -10.99
C ALA A 183 13.65 -1.97 -10.38
N PHE A 184 13.96 -0.73 -10.01
CA PHE A 184 15.20 -0.38 -9.32
C PHE A 184 15.30 -1.09 -7.96
N TYR A 185 14.27 -1.04 -7.12
CA TYR A 185 14.30 -1.69 -5.81
C TYR A 185 14.23 -3.21 -5.87
N ARG A 186 13.62 -3.81 -6.90
CA ARG A 186 13.74 -5.25 -7.17
C ARG A 186 15.20 -5.65 -7.42
N ARG A 187 15.94 -4.89 -8.24
CA ARG A 187 17.38 -5.12 -8.45
C ARG A 187 18.18 -4.92 -7.16
N ALA A 188 17.86 -3.89 -6.38
CA ALA A 188 18.51 -3.64 -5.10
C ALA A 188 18.36 -4.84 -4.15
N ARG A 189 17.15 -5.42 -4.06
CA ARG A 189 16.88 -6.62 -3.26
C ARG A 189 17.67 -7.84 -3.75
N ALA A 190 17.84 -8.02 -5.05
CA ALA A 190 18.65 -9.13 -5.57
C ALA A 190 20.11 -9.05 -5.12
N ILE A 191 20.66 -7.84 -4.91
CA ILE A 191 22.05 -7.62 -4.51
C ILE A 191 22.21 -7.64 -2.98
N TYR A 192 21.30 -7.01 -2.23
CA TYR A 192 21.44 -6.80 -0.78
C TYR A 192 20.51 -7.65 0.08
N GLY A 193 19.57 -8.37 -0.54
CA GLY A 193 18.56 -9.19 0.15
C GLY A 193 19.08 -10.50 0.71
N ASN A 194 20.20 -10.98 0.18
CA ASN A 194 20.98 -12.10 0.69
C ASN A 194 22.44 -11.60 0.74
N PRO A 195 22.89 -10.95 1.81
CA PRO A 195 24.31 -10.61 1.91
C PRO A 195 25.12 -11.90 1.73
N PRO A 196 26.26 -11.88 1.00
CA PRO A 196 27.16 -13.02 0.99
C PRO A 196 27.41 -13.40 2.45
N VAL A 197 27.31 -14.70 2.75
CA VAL A 197 27.77 -15.22 4.03
C VAL A 197 29.26 -14.90 4.06
N ASP A 198 29.65 -13.91 4.85
CA ASP A 198 31.06 -13.61 5.06
C ASP A 198 31.72 -14.92 5.51
N CYS A 199 32.63 -15.44 4.68
CA CYS A 199 33.42 -16.63 4.97
C CYS A 199 34.55 -16.28 5.93
#